data_AF-A0A2S9T183-F1
#
_entry.id   AF-A0A2S9T183-F1
#
_cell.length_a   1.000
_cell.length_b   1.000
_cell.length_c   1.000
_cell.angle_alpha   90.00
_cell.angle_beta   90.00
_cell.angle_gamma   90.00
#
_symmetry.space_group_name_H-M   'P 1'
#
loop_
_entity.id
_entity.type
_entity.pdbx_description
1 polymer ?
#
loop_
_entity_poly.entity_id
_entity_poly.type
_entity_poly.pdbx_seq_one_letter_code
_entity_poly.pdbx_strand_id
1 'polypeptide(L)'
;MSKVKFSKTLNDEMTIWRYLSLDKLIYLLEEKSLFLTPLSYFMETDPFEGYLPEVIFKPMIKNLQDAQAYSESIIEQDSSVPYFQEIKNHMK
;
A
#
# COMPACT_ATOMS: atom_id res chain seq x y z
N MET A 1 -21.45 4.51 -6.70
CA MET A 1 -20.39 4.36 -5.68
C MET A 1 -19.35 3.38 -6.21
N SER A 2 -18.06 3.72 -6.13
CA SER A 2 -16.95 2.88 -6.60
C SER A 2 -16.62 1.80 -5.57
N LYS A 3 -16.69 0.53 -5.97
CA LYS A 3 -16.43 -0.63 -5.09
C LYS A 3 -14.94 -0.95 -5.10
N VAL A 4 -14.25 -0.63 -4.02
CA VAL A 4 -12.82 -0.92 -3.83
C VAL A 4 -12.63 -2.44 -3.67
N LYS A 5 -11.74 -3.04 -4.46
CA LYS A 5 -11.41 -4.47 -4.36
C LYS A 5 -10.18 -4.64 -3.47
N PHE A 6 -10.37 -5.19 -2.28
CA PHE A 6 -9.28 -5.62 -1.40
C PHE A 6 -8.57 -6.87 -1.94
N SER A 7 -7.34 -7.13 -1.48
CA SER A 7 -6.59 -8.34 -1.83
C SER A 7 -7.36 -9.59 -1.39
N LYS A 8 -7.12 -10.74 -2.06
CA LYS A 8 -7.83 -12.03 -1.86
C LYS A 8 -7.86 -12.56 -0.41
N THR A 9 -7.18 -11.91 0.52
CA THR A 9 -6.94 -12.37 1.89
C THR A 9 -7.87 -11.75 2.93
N LEU A 10 -8.65 -10.72 2.57
CA LEU A 10 -9.61 -10.08 3.48
C LEU A 10 -11.03 -10.60 3.21
N ASN A 11 -11.74 -10.95 4.29
CA ASN A 11 -13.13 -11.43 4.29
C ASN A 11 -14.05 -10.33 4.85
N ASP A 12 -15.27 -10.18 4.33
CA ASP A 12 -16.22 -9.12 4.71
C ASP A 12 -16.63 -9.16 6.20
N GLU A 13 -16.61 -10.34 6.81
CA GLU A 13 -16.89 -10.60 8.24
C GLU A 13 -15.62 -10.55 9.11
N MET A 14 -14.48 -10.18 8.54
CA MET A 14 -13.21 -10.16 9.27
C MET A 14 -13.15 -8.96 10.21
N THR A 15 -12.99 -9.21 11.51
CA THR A 15 -12.76 -8.16 12.50
C THR A 15 -11.41 -7.50 12.26
N ILE A 16 -11.41 -6.21 11.90
CA ILE A 16 -10.18 -5.41 11.80
C ILE A 16 -9.86 -4.82 13.16
N TRP A 17 -8.68 -5.14 13.69
CA TRP A 17 -8.13 -4.47 14.85
C TRP A 17 -7.45 -3.18 14.40
N ARG A 18 -7.98 -2.02 14.82
CA ARG A 18 -7.26 -0.76 14.67
C ARG A 18 -6.26 -0.62 15.81
N TYR A 19 -5.01 -0.32 15.50
CA TYR A 19 -4.05 0.09 16.51
C TYR A 19 -4.50 1.44 17.09
N LEU A 20 -4.75 1.45 18.39
CA LEU A 20 -5.21 2.62 19.13
C LEU A 20 -4.28 2.81 20.34
N SER A 21 -3.86 4.04 20.62
CA SER A 21 -3.16 4.32 21.87
C SER A 21 -4.11 4.14 23.06
N LEU A 22 -3.56 3.79 24.23
CA LEU A 22 -4.34 3.65 25.45
C LEU A 22 -5.09 4.96 25.78
N ASP A 23 -4.44 6.10 25.62
CA ASP A 23 -5.07 7.41 25.89
C ASP A 23 -6.29 7.65 24.99
N LYS A 24 -6.18 7.29 23.70
CA LYS A 24 -7.30 7.45 22.78
C LYS A 24 -8.42 6.46 23.07
N LEU A 25 -8.10 5.25 23.56
CA LEU A 25 -9.10 4.31 24.05
C LEU A 25 -9.87 4.89 25.24
N ILE A 26 -9.17 5.41 26.24
CA ILE A 26 -9.77 6.01 27.44
C ILE A 26 -10.69 7.16 27.04
N TYR A 27 -10.20 8.06 26.18
CA TYR A 27 -10.99 9.20 25.69
C TYR A 27 -12.28 8.75 24.99
N LEU A 28 -12.23 7.77 24.09
CA LEU A 28 -13.41 7.28 23.39
C LEU A 28 -14.43 6.60 24.32
N LEU A 29 -13.94 5.96 25.39
CA LEU A 29 -14.81 5.37 26.42
C LEU A 29 -15.47 6.45 27.27
N GLU A 30 -14.73 7.48 27.69
CA GLU A 30 -15.22 8.61 28.47
C GLU A 30 -16.30 9.38 27.70
N GLU A 31 -16.04 9.66 26.42
CA GLU A 31 -16.97 10.34 25.52
C GLU A 31 -18.12 9.45 25.00
N LYS A 32 -18.16 8.16 25.39
CA LYS A 32 -19.13 7.17 24.88
C LYS A 32 -19.22 7.14 23.35
N SER A 33 -18.09 7.35 22.69
CA SER A 33 -17.97 7.48 21.23
C SER A 33 -17.25 6.30 20.58
N LEU A 34 -16.94 5.25 21.35
CA LEU A 34 -16.39 4.01 20.82
C LEU A 34 -17.44 3.25 20.00
N PHE A 35 -17.25 3.21 18.68
CA PHE A 35 -18.12 2.49 17.74
C PHE A 35 -17.37 1.30 17.12
N LEU A 36 -17.89 0.09 17.32
CA LEU A 36 -17.39 -1.14 16.70
C LEU A 36 -18.34 -1.53 15.57
N THR A 37 -17.80 -1.75 14.37
CA THR A 37 -18.61 -2.04 13.18
C THR A 37 -17.88 -3.01 12.25
N PRO A 38 -18.60 -3.90 11.53
CA PRO A 38 -17.98 -4.79 10.55
C PRO A 38 -17.31 -4.00 9.41
N LEU A 39 -16.36 -4.66 8.74
CA LEU A 39 -15.63 -4.07 7.61
C LEU A 39 -16.58 -3.63 6.48
N SER A 40 -17.65 -4.40 6.24
CA SER A 40 -18.67 -4.07 5.25
C SER A 40 -19.28 -2.68 5.45
N TYR A 41 -19.50 -2.25 6.70
CA TYR A 41 -20.03 -0.92 7.01
C TYR A 41 -19.04 0.20 6.64
N PHE A 42 -17.74 -0.02 6.87
CA PHE A 42 -16.71 0.94 6.45
C PHE A 42 -16.65 1.08 4.93
N MET A 43 -16.79 -0.03 4.19
CA MET A 43 -16.80 0.01 2.71
C MET A 43 -17.95 0.85 2.14
N GLU A 44 -19.08 0.93 2.83
CA GLU A 44 -20.24 1.72 2.40
C GLU A 44 -20.13 3.19 2.81
N THR A 45 -19.53 3.49 3.96
CA THR A 45 -19.51 4.83 4.55
C THR A 45 -18.25 5.64 4.21
N ASP A 46 -17.07 5.02 4.26
CA ASP A 46 -15.80 5.64 3.86
C ASP A 46 -14.88 4.62 3.15
N PRO A 47 -15.12 4.35 1.85
CA PRO A 47 -14.33 3.38 1.08
C PRO A 47 -12.87 3.81 0.85
N PHE A 48 -12.53 5.06 1.18
CA PHE A 48 -11.19 5.61 1.00
C PHE A 48 -10.43 5.72 2.33
N GLU A 49 -10.99 5.22 3.44
CA GLU A 49 -10.30 5.27 4.71
C GLU A 49 -8.99 4.47 4.66
N GLY A 50 -7.88 5.13 4.99
CA GLY A 50 -6.53 4.57 4.87
C GLY A 50 -5.89 4.67 3.48
N TYR A 51 -6.59 5.19 2.47
CA TYR A 51 -6.00 5.53 1.17
C TYR A 51 -5.29 6.89 1.24
N LEU A 52 -4.13 6.99 0.59
CA LEU A 52 -3.46 8.27 0.43
C LEU A 52 -4.29 9.18 -0.48
N PRO A 53 -4.45 10.48 -0.12
CA PRO A 53 -5.07 11.46 -1.00
C PRO A 53 -4.42 11.49 -2.38
N GLU A 54 -5.20 11.73 -3.43
CA GLU A 54 -4.74 11.67 -4.82
C GLU A 54 -3.55 12.64 -5.08
N VAL A 55 -3.54 13.80 -4.41
CA VAL A 55 -2.46 14.79 -4.46
C VAL A 55 -1.13 14.26 -3.92
N ILE A 56 -1.15 13.29 -3.02
CA ILE A 56 0.05 12.61 -2.47
C ILE A 56 0.37 11.37 -3.29
N PHE A 57 -0.66 10.59 -3.65
CA PHE A 57 -0.52 9.33 -4.36
C PHE A 57 0.10 9.50 -5.76
N LYS A 58 -0.37 10.48 -6.55
CA LYS A 58 0.14 10.70 -7.93
C LYS A 58 1.63 11.01 -7.98
N PRO A 59 2.16 11.99 -7.21
CA PRO A 59 3.59 12.24 -7.16
C PRO A 59 4.38 11.02 -6.67
N MET A 60 3.87 10.31 -5.67
CA MET A 60 4.55 9.13 -5.12
C MET A 60 4.70 8.01 -6.16
N ILE A 61 3.64 7.70 -6.91
CA ILE A 61 3.69 6.70 -7.99
C ILE A 61 4.61 7.15 -9.12
N LYS A 62 4.57 8.43 -9.50
CA LYS A 62 5.48 8.97 -10.51
C LYS A 62 6.94 8.82 -10.08
N ASN A 63 7.27 9.20 -8.85
CA ASN A 63 8.63 9.08 -8.33
C ASN A 63 9.11 7.61 -8.28
N LEU A 64 8.20 6.67 -7.97
CA LEU A 64 8.51 5.23 -8.00
C LEU A 64 8.79 4.74 -9.43
N GLN A 65 8.01 5.19 -10.41
CA GLN A 65 8.21 4.86 -11.83
C GLN A 65 9.52 5.46 -12.35
N ASP A 66 9.80 6.71 -12.01
CA ASP A 66 11.04 7.40 -12.40
C ASP A 66 12.27 6.68 -11.79
N ALA A 67 12.16 6.23 -10.53
CA ALA A 67 13.21 5.44 -9.89
C ALA A 67 13.41 4.07 -10.54
N GLN A 68 12.33 3.39 -10.95
CA GLN A 68 12.41 2.12 -11.69
C GLN A 68 13.08 2.32 -13.06
N ALA A 69 12.63 3.31 -13.85
CA ALA A 69 13.21 3.61 -15.16
C ALA A 69 14.70 3.98 -15.07
N TYR A 70 15.09 4.74 -14.04
CA TYR A 70 16.50 5.03 -13.77
C TYR A 70 17.29 3.75 -13.45
N SER A 71 16.77 2.87 -12.60
CA SER A 71 17.43 1.60 -12.27
C SER A 71 17.61 0.70 -13.49
N GLU A 72 16.63 0.63 -14.39
CA GLU A 72 16.70 -0.15 -15.62
C GLU A 72 17.73 0.42 -16.60
N SER A 73 17.81 1.75 -16.72
CA SER A 73 18.81 2.41 -17.58
C SER A 73 20.26 2.14 -17.14
N ILE A 74 20.50 2.01 -15.83
CA ILE A 74 21.81 1.65 -15.28
C ILE A 74 22.16 0.19 -15.61
N ILE A 75 21.19 -0.72 -15.48
CA ILE A 75 21.38 -2.14 -15.81
C ILE A 75 21.66 -2.33 -17.31
N GLU A 76 20.97 -1.57 -18.18
CA GLU A 76 21.22 -1.60 -19.63
C GLU A 76 22.61 -1.07 -19.97
N GLN A 77 23.05 0.04 -19.37
CA GLN A 77 24.41 0.56 -19.56
C GLN A 77 25.49 -0.41 -19.08
N ASP A 78 25.31 -1.05 -17.93
CA ASP A 78 26.31 -1.96 -17.35
C ASP A 78 26.36 -3.31 -18.10
N SER A 79 25.26 -3.74 -18.71
CA SER A 79 25.21 -4.96 -19.54
C SER A 79 25.97 -4.88 -20.88
N SER A 80 26.45 -3.69 -21.24
CA SER A 80 27.35 -3.44 -22.38
C SER A 80 28.83 -3.69 -22.06
N VAL A 81 29.17 -3.90 -20.78
CA VAL A 81 30.54 -4.22 -20.32
C VAL A 81 30.80 -5.73 -20.53
N PRO A 82 31.91 -6.12 -21.20
CA PRO A 82 32.19 -7.52 -21.56
C PRO A 82 32.12 -8.52 -20.39
N TYR A 83 32.46 -8.07 -19.18
CA TYR A 83 32.47 -8.87 -17.95
C TYR A 83 31.10 -9.48 -17.59
N PHE A 84 30.01 -8.77 -17.85
CA PHE A 84 28.66 -9.26 -17.51
C PHE A 84 28.07 -10.23 -18.54
N GLN A 85 28.59 -10.23 -19.77
CA GLN A 85 28.24 -11.22 -20.79
C GLN A 85 28.83 -12.60 -20.47
N GLU A 86 30.04 -12.65 -19.90
CA GLU A 86 30.68 -13.90 -19.46
C GLU A 86 29.89 -14.58 -18.32
N ILE A 87 29.38 -13.78 -17.37
CA ILE A 87 28.58 -14.27 -16.24
C ILE A 87 27.23 -14.83 -16.71
N LYS A 88 26.55 -14.16 -17.66
CA LYS A 88 25.29 -14.66 -18.25
C LYS A 88 25.47 -15.97 -19.02
N ASN A 89 26.62 -16.15 -19.68
CA ASN A 89 26.92 -17.37 -20.42
C ASN A 89 27.30 -18.56 -19.51
N HIS A 90 27.76 -18.31 -18.28
CA HIS A 90 28.09 -19.37 -17.30
C HIS A 90 26.90 -19.78 -16.39
N MET A 91 25.77 -19.08 -16.45
CA MET A 91 24.56 -19.40 -15.68
C MET A 91 23.45 -20.10 -16.51
N LYS A 92 23.74 -20.53 -17.74
CA LYS A 92 22.92 -21.50 -18.50
C LYS A 92 23.45 -22.90 -18.30
#